data_AF-A0A6I1I6T0-F1
#
_entry.id   AF-A0A6I1I6T0-F1
#
_cell.length_a   1.000
_cell.length_b   1.000
_cell.length_c   1.000
_cell.angle_alpha   90.00
_cell.angle_beta   90.00
_cell.angle_gamma   90.00
#
_symmetry.space_group_name_H-M   'P 1'
#
loop_
_entity.id
_entity.type
_entity.pdbx_description
1 polymer ?
#
loop_
_entity_poly.entity_id
_entity_poly.type
_entity_poly.pdbx_seq_one_letter_code
_entity_poly.pdbx_strand_id
1 'polypeptide(L)'
;MYVFSIGDTNFAVDAAKSRISVAALANGMREINITVEADDEEFMRLTEDDDAPWSWALYPPSFSLHGLLVAGMDAAPVHMLAVDADAVECSLYMMEYRDVADLCLVELSAQRLTLTGKVDFFGESLPFAIDLPRAA
;
A
#
# COMPACT_ATOMS: atom_id res chain seq x y z
N MET A 1 12.80 -6.32 -6.94
CA MET A 1 12.76 -4.85 -6.76
C MET A 1 11.49 -4.55 -6.01
N TYR A 2 11.55 -3.76 -4.94
CA TYR A 2 10.35 -3.34 -4.22
C TYR A 2 9.86 -2.03 -4.81
N VAL A 3 8.56 -1.93 -5.04
CA VAL A 3 7.93 -0.74 -5.63
C VAL A 3 6.91 -0.20 -4.66
N PHE A 4 7.01 1.10 -4.39
CA PHE A 4 5.93 1.92 -3.88
C PHE A 4 5.91 3.18 -4.74
N SER A 5 5.02 3.20 -5.72
CA SER A 5 4.96 4.31 -6.68
C SER A 5 3.69 5.13 -6.52
N ILE A 6 3.81 6.44 -6.71
CA ILE A 6 2.69 7.39 -6.87
C ILE A 6 2.97 8.22 -8.13
N GLY A 7 2.04 8.20 -9.08
CA GLY A 7 2.28 8.71 -10.43
C GLY A 7 3.49 8.02 -11.06
N ASP A 8 4.42 8.82 -11.60
CA ASP A 8 5.65 8.33 -12.23
C ASP A 8 6.83 8.18 -11.25
N THR A 9 6.61 8.44 -9.95
CA THR A 9 7.67 8.40 -8.94
C THR A 9 7.62 7.11 -8.13
N ASN A 10 8.76 6.44 -7.98
CA ASN A 10 8.92 5.28 -7.09
C ASN A 10 9.70 5.70 -5.84
N PHE A 11 9.08 5.59 -4.67
CA PHE A 11 9.67 5.88 -3.35
C PHE A 11 10.39 4.67 -2.73
N ALA A 12 10.42 3.54 -3.44
CA ALA A 12 10.85 2.25 -2.92
C ALA A 12 10.08 1.83 -1.66
N VAL A 13 10.39 0.66 -1.10
CA VAL A 13 9.73 0.14 0.10
C VAL A 13 10.77 -0.11 1.17
N ASP A 14 10.53 0.39 2.37
CA ASP A 14 11.21 -0.05 3.57
C ASP A 14 10.57 -1.38 4.03
N ALA A 15 11.18 -2.49 3.60
CA ALA A 15 10.72 -3.83 3.99
C ALA A 15 10.86 -4.10 5.49
N ALA A 16 11.77 -3.41 6.19
CA ALA A 16 11.99 -3.60 7.62
C ALA A 16 10.89 -2.93 8.47
N LYS A 17 10.26 -1.86 7.96
CA LYS A 17 9.11 -1.20 8.59
C LYS A 17 7.75 -1.71 8.09
N SER A 18 7.70 -2.28 6.89
CA SER A 18 6.46 -2.82 6.30
C SER A 18 5.99 -4.11 6.98
N ARG A 19 4.68 -4.29 7.14
CA ARG A 19 4.05 -5.44 7.81
C ARG A 19 2.84 -5.93 7.03
N ILE A 20 2.72 -7.24 6.90
CA ILE A 20 1.56 -7.91 6.31
C ILE A 20 1.13 -9.01 7.28
N SER A 21 -0.12 -8.96 7.74
CA SER A 21 -0.72 -10.01 8.56
C SER A 21 -1.96 -10.58 7.87
N VAL A 22 -2.12 -11.89 7.98
CA VAL A 22 -3.29 -12.62 7.51
C VAL A 22 -3.68 -13.58 8.61
N ALA A 23 -4.84 -13.34 9.23
CA ALA A 23 -5.34 -14.13 10.36
C ALA A 23 -6.63 -14.86 9.97
N ALA A 24 -6.69 -16.17 10.20
CA ALA A 24 -7.92 -16.93 10.05
C ALA A 24 -8.87 -16.66 11.21
N LEU A 25 -10.13 -16.40 10.91
CA LEU A 25 -11.21 -16.18 11.87
C LEU A 25 -12.07 -17.44 12.00
N ALA A 26 -12.67 -17.64 13.18
CA ALA A 26 -13.50 -18.82 13.48
C ALA A 26 -14.75 -18.96 12.60
N ASN A 27 -15.15 -17.90 11.90
CA ASN A 27 -16.29 -17.85 10.98
C ASN A 27 -15.92 -18.26 9.53
N GLY A 28 -14.70 -18.74 9.29
CA GLY A 28 -14.24 -19.15 7.96
C GLY A 28 -13.78 -17.99 7.06
N MET A 29 -13.67 -16.79 7.61
CA MET A 29 -13.05 -15.63 6.94
C MET A 29 -11.58 -15.49 7.32
N ARG A 30 -10.84 -14.72 6.53
CA ARG A 30 -9.49 -14.24 6.85
C ARG A 30 -9.54 -12.73 6.97
N GLU A 31 -8.91 -12.20 8.00
CA GLU A 31 -8.64 -10.78 8.15
C GLU A 31 -7.24 -10.47 7.62
N ILE A 32 -7.15 -9.50 6.72
CA ILE A 32 -5.92 -9.02 6.11
C ILE A 32 -5.64 -7.62 6.66
N ASN A 33 -4.44 -7.42 7.21
CA ASN A 33 -3.92 -6.11 7.57
C ASN A 33 -2.56 -5.89 6.91
N ILE A 34 -2.38 -4.72 6.30
CA ILE A 34 -1.21 -4.34 5.52
C ILE A 34 -0.81 -2.94 5.96
N THR A 35 0.47 -2.79 6.27
CA THR A 35 1.14 -1.50 6.40
C THR A 35 2.40 -1.54 5.54
N VAL A 36 2.57 -0.58 4.64
CA VAL A 36 3.74 -0.47 3.77
C VAL A 36 4.32 0.92 3.92
N GLU A 37 5.58 0.97 4.30
CA GLU A 37 6.33 2.21 4.48
C GLU A 37 7.29 2.38 3.30
N ALA A 38 7.37 3.58 2.75
CA ALA A 38 8.41 3.91 1.77
C ALA A 38 9.79 4.03 2.43
N ASP A 39 10.82 3.95 1.59
CA ASP A 39 12.21 4.03 2.04
C ASP A 39 12.59 5.48 2.37
N ASP A 40 13.13 5.71 3.58
CA ASP A 40 13.49 7.05 4.05
C ASP A 40 14.62 7.66 3.20
N GLU A 41 15.61 6.87 2.80
CA GLU A 41 16.78 7.36 2.05
C GLU A 41 16.38 7.74 0.63
N GLU A 42 15.58 6.91 -0.02
CA GLU A 42 15.04 7.20 -1.35
C GLU A 42 14.11 8.42 -1.31
N PHE A 43 13.28 8.54 -0.29
CA PHE A 43 12.46 9.75 -0.09
C PHE A 43 13.32 11.00 0.05
N MET A 44 14.31 11.00 0.95
CA MET A 44 15.22 12.15 1.14
C MET A 44 15.93 12.54 -0.16
N ARG A 45 16.33 11.55 -0.97
CA ARG A 45 16.93 11.79 -2.29
C ARG A 45 15.96 12.40 -3.30
N LEU A 46 14.69 11.99 -3.28
CA LEU A 46 13.64 12.50 -4.15
C LEU A 46 13.18 13.91 -3.78
N THR A 47 13.41 14.34 -2.54
CA THR A 47 13.00 15.66 -2.01
C THR A 47 14.18 16.58 -1.69
N GLU A 48 15.41 16.22 -2.09
CA GLU A 48 16.61 17.04 -1.84
C GLU A 48 16.58 18.37 -2.59
N ASP A 49 15.96 18.38 -3.77
CA ASP A 49 15.73 19.58 -4.58
C ASP A 49 14.38 20.23 -4.20
N ASP A 50 14.41 21.50 -3.80
CA ASP A 50 13.22 22.28 -3.44
C ASP A 50 12.23 22.41 -4.61
N ASP A 51 12.69 22.27 -5.86
CA ASP A 51 11.84 22.30 -7.06
C ASP A 51 11.32 20.91 -7.47
N ALA A 52 11.66 19.84 -6.72
CA ALA A 52 11.19 18.49 -7.02
C ALA A 52 9.67 18.33 -6.79
N PRO A 53 8.98 17.42 -7.53
CA PRO A 53 7.52 17.25 -7.43
C PRO A 53 6.98 16.93 -6.03
N TRP A 54 7.83 16.41 -5.13
CA TRP A 54 7.47 15.97 -3.80
C TRP A 54 8.16 16.77 -2.69
N SER A 55 8.85 17.87 -3.01
CA SER A 55 9.58 18.70 -2.03
C SER A 55 8.68 19.29 -0.94
N TRP A 56 7.37 19.38 -1.20
CA TRP A 56 6.37 19.82 -0.22
C TRP A 56 6.09 18.78 0.88
N ALA A 57 6.42 17.50 0.68
CA ALA A 57 6.11 16.44 1.63
C ALA A 57 7.15 16.40 2.77
N LEU A 58 6.67 16.28 4.01
CA LEU A 58 7.56 16.17 5.20
C LEU A 58 7.92 14.72 5.56
N TYR A 59 7.14 13.76 5.08
CA TYR A 59 7.29 12.35 5.42
C TYR A 59 7.21 11.48 4.16
N PRO A 60 7.97 10.37 4.12
CA PRO A 60 7.78 9.36 3.10
C PRO A 60 6.34 8.81 3.11
N PRO A 61 5.83 8.33 1.97
CA PRO A 61 4.50 7.73 1.94
C PRO A 61 4.40 6.49 2.83
N SER A 62 3.32 6.43 3.60
CA SER A 62 2.88 5.25 4.36
C SER A 62 1.50 4.82 3.87
N PHE A 63 1.36 3.56 3.48
CA PHE A 63 0.08 2.97 3.09
C PHE A 63 -0.43 2.06 4.20
N SER A 64 -1.72 2.15 4.52
CA SER A 64 -2.41 1.26 5.45
C SER A 64 -3.69 0.69 4.83
N LEU A 65 -3.92 -0.60 5.08
CA LEU A 65 -5.18 -1.30 4.84
C LEU A 65 -5.43 -2.26 6.02
N HIS A 66 -6.46 -2.01 6.81
CA HIS A 66 -6.75 -2.78 8.03
C HIS A 66 -8.21 -3.25 8.03
N GLY A 67 -8.44 -4.47 8.52
CA GLY A 67 -9.77 -5.05 8.63
C GLY A 67 -10.35 -5.64 7.34
N LEU A 68 -9.56 -5.86 6.29
CA LEU A 68 -10.07 -6.47 5.06
C LEU A 68 -10.45 -7.94 5.30
N LEU A 69 -11.74 -8.24 5.20
CA LEU A 69 -12.27 -9.60 5.35
C LEU A 69 -12.43 -10.29 4.00
N VAL A 70 -11.79 -11.45 3.84
CA VAL A 70 -11.91 -12.29 2.64
C VAL A 70 -12.36 -13.70 3.00
N ALA A 71 -13.20 -14.30 2.16
CA ALA A 71 -13.62 -15.68 2.34
C ALA A 71 -12.46 -16.67 2.12
N GLY A 72 -12.50 -17.80 2.84
CA GLY A 72 -11.60 -18.95 2.65
C GLY A 72 -10.76 -19.25 3.89
N MET A 73 -10.65 -20.53 4.26
CA MET A 73 -9.89 -20.98 5.43
C MET A 73 -8.43 -21.35 5.12
N ASP A 74 -8.07 -21.52 3.85
CA ASP A 74 -6.73 -21.97 3.43
C ASP A 74 -5.83 -20.82 3.00
N ALA A 75 -4.51 -21.09 2.95
CA ALA A 75 -3.47 -20.17 2.49
C ALA A 75 -3.49 -19.90 0.96
N ALA A 76 -4.64 -20.11 0.30
CA ALA A 76 -4.78 -19.86 -1.13
C ALA A 76 -4.54 -18.38 -1.45
N PRO A 77 -3.80 -18.07 -2.54
CA PRO A 77 -3.58 -16.71 -2.97
C PRO A 77 -4.90 -15.96 -3.23
N VAL A 78 -4.95 -14.69 -2.85
CA VAL A 78 -5.99 -13.76 -3.27
C VAL A 78 -5.54 -13.12 -4.58
N HIS A 79 -6.43 -13.07 -5.58
CA HIS A 79 -6.14 -12.45 -6.87
C HIS A 79 -7.27 -11.54 -7.32
N MET A 80 -6.90 -10.39 -7.91
CA MET A 80 -7.82 -9.45 -8.57
C MET A 80 -9.03 -9.09 -7.70
N LEU A 81 -8.79 -8.83 -6.42
CA LEU A 81 -9.84 -8.46 -5.48
C LEU A 81 -9.98 -6.94 -5.46
N ALA A 82 -11.08 -6.43 -6.02
CA ALA A 82 -11.50 -5.06 -5.78
C ALA A 82 -11.92 -4.92 -4.31
N VAL A 83 -11.35 -3.93 -3.62
CA VAL A 83 -11.63 -3.65 -2.22
C VAL A 83 -12.56 -2.46 -2.16
N ASP A 84 -13.70 -2.65 -1.50
CA ASP A 84 -14.57 -1.54 -1.13
C ASP A 84 -13.92 -0.78 0.02
N ALA A 85 -13.46 0.45 -0.25
CA ALA A 85 -12.79 1.28 0.74
C ALA A 85 -13.71 1.65 1.91
N ASP A 86 -15.04 1.66 1.72
CA ASP A 86 -16.00 1.94 2.80
C ASP A 86 -16.12 0.77 3.80
N ALA A 87 -15.64 -0.42 3.43
CA ALA A 87 -15.71 -1.62 4.24
C ALA A 87 -14.45 -1.87 5.09
N VAL A 88 -13.41 -1.04 4.94
CA VAL A 88 -12.09 -1.23 5.54
C VAL A 88 -11.47 0.09 5.97
N GLU A 89 -10.51 0.05 6.89
CA GLU A 89 -9.68 1.22 7.15
C GLU A 89 -8.55 1.26 6.11
N CYS A 90 -8.63 2.15 5.12
CA CYS A 90 -7.60 2.29 4.09
C CYS A 90 -7.19 3.74 3.89
N SER A 91 -5.88 4.01 3.90
CA SER A 91 -5.36 5.35 3.68
C SER A 91 -3.92 5.36 3.17
N LEU A 92 -3.53 6.48 2.56
CA LEU A 92 -2.14 6.83 2.28
C LEU A 92 -1.78 8.12 3.03
N TYR A 93 -0.67 8.12 3.76
CA TYR A 93 -0.23 9.25 4.57
C TYR A 93 1.08 9.84 4.03
N MET A 94 1.07 11.14 3.76
CA MET A 94 2.23 11.97 3.43
C MET A 94 1.99 13.38 3.99
N MET A 95 2.08 13.55 5.31
CA MET A 95 1.60 14.71 6.13
C MET A 95 0.11 14.74 6.43
N GLU A 96 -0.71 14.38 5.46
CA GLU A 96 -2.15 14.26 5.63
C GLU A 96 -2.59 12.88 5.15
N TYR A 97 -3.63 12.34 5.78
CA TYR A 97 -4.27 11.12 5.30
C TYR A 97 -5.04 11.43 4.02
N ARG A 98 -4.84 10.57 3.02
CA ARG A 98 -5.55 10.56 1.75
C ARG A 98 -6.34 9.27 1.64
N ASP A 99 -7.58 9.41 1.18
CA ASP A 99 -8.40 8.27 0.82
C ASP A 99 -7.80 7.59 -0.43
N VAL A 100 -7.99 6.28 -0.50
CA VAL A 100 -7.52 5.47 -1.62
C VAL A 100 -8.71 5.02 -2.45
N ALA A 101 -8.79 5.51 -3.68
CA ALA A 101 -9.81 5.12 -4.64
C ALA A 101 -9.37 3.92 -5.49
N ASP A 102 -10.33 3.19 -6.06
CA ASP A 102 -10.11 2.05 -6.97
C ASP A 102 -9.11 1.00 -6.43
N LEU A 103 -9.10 0.79 -5.11
CA LEU A 103 -8.18 -0.15 -4.48
C LEU A 103 -8.42 -1.58 -5.00
N CYS A 104 -7.35 -2.18 -5.51
CA CYS A 104 -7.35 -3.55 -6.00
C CYS A 104 -6.16 -4.31 -5.42
N LEU A 105 -6.44 -5.39 -4.69
CA LEU A 105 -5.45 -6.38 -4.28
C LEU A 105 -5.24 -7.35 -5.45
N VAL A 106 -4.23 -7.07 -6.27
CA VAL A 106 -3.90 -7.83 -7.48
C VAL A 106 -3.40 -9.22 -7.14
N GLU A 107 -2.50 -9.32 -6.16
CA GLU A 107 -2.03 -10.59 -5.61
C GLU A 107 -1.71 -10.45 -4.13
N LEU A 108 -2.21 -11.39 -3.32
CA LEU A 108 -1.68 -11.66 -1.98
C LEU A 108 -1.48 -13.17 -1.83
N SER A 109 -0.22 -13.60 -1.81
CA SER A 109 0.18 -15.00 -1.64
C SER A 109 1.18 -15.13 -0.49
N ALA A 110 1.74 -16.32 -0.28
CA ALA A 110 2.84 -16.49 0.68
C ALA A 110 4.15 -15.81 0.22
N GLN A 111 4.28 -15.50 -1.07
CA GLN A 111 5.53 -15.03 -1.67
C GLN A 111 5.45 -13.58 -2.15
N ARG A 112 4.25 -13.00 -2.24
CA ARG A 112 4.05 -11.72 -2.92
C ARG A 112 2.87 -10.94 -2.38
N LEU A 113 2.99 -9.62 -2.42
CA LEU A 113 1.93 -8.64 -2.32
C LEU A 113 2.04 -7.70 -3.53
N THR A 114 0.96 -7.60 -4.30
CA THR A 114 0.79 -6.58 -5.33
C THR A 114 -0.58 -5.95 -5.18
N LEU A 115 -0.61 -4.62 -5.14
CA LEU A 115 -1.83 -3.82 -5.03
C LEU A 115 -1.71 -2.55 -5.87
N THR A 116 -2.86 -2.03 -6.27
CA THR A 116 -2.98 -0.79 -7.05
C THR A 116 -4.17 0.03 -6.58
N GLY A 117 -4.15 1.32 -6.84
CA GLY A 117 -5.33 2.18 -6.77
C GLY A 117 -4.99 3.59 -7.19
N LYS A 118 -5.72 4.57 -6.66
CA LYS A 118 -5.51 5.99 -6.93
C LYS A 118 -5.58 6.82 -5.65
N VAL A 119 -4.83 7.90 -5.64
CA VAL A 119 -4.79 8.88 -4.54
C VAL A 119 -4.81 10.28 -5.12
N ASP A 120 -5.57 11.18 -4.50
CA ASP A 120 -5.71 12.54 -4.97
C ASP A 120 -4.72 13.46 -4.26
N PHE A 121 -3.92 14.19 -5.04
CA PHE A 121 -3.01 15.23 -4.57
C PHE A 121 -3.24 16.51 -5.37
N PHE A 122 -3.46 17.64 -4.68
CA PHE A 122 -3.65 18.96 -5.30
C PHE A 122 -4.70 19.01 -6.44
N GLY A 123 -5.73 18.16 -6.37
CA GLY A 123 -6.80 18.08 -7.38
C GLY A 123 -6.49 17.17 -8.57
N GLU A 124 -5.34 16.49 -8.57
CA GLU A 124 -4.97 15.47 -9.54
C GLU A 124 -5.08 14.07 -8.93
N SER A 125 -5.73 13.16 -9.66
CA SER A 125 -5.84 11.77 -9.26
C SER A 125 -4.66 10.97 -9.83
N LEU A 126 -3.75 10.58 -8.95
CA LEU A 126 -2.52 9.88 -9.32
C LEU A 126 -2.67 8.38 -9.09
N PRO A 127 -2.24 7.53 -10.03
CA PRO A 127 -2.18 6.10 -9.78
C PRO A 127 -1.14 5.82 -8.69
N PHE A 128 -1.42 4.86 -7.81
CA PHE A 128 -0.39 4.31 -6.92
C PHE A 128 -0.33 2.79 -7.06
N ALA A 129 0.85 2.23 -6.80
CA ALA A 129 1.07 0.81 -6.82
C ALA A 129 2.08 0.40 -5.76
N ILE A 130 1.85 -0.75 -5.15
CA ILE A 130 2.83 -1.42 -4.31
C ILE A 130 3.07 -2.82 -4.87
N ASP A 131 4.35 -3.17 -5.05
CA ASP A 131 4.79 -4.50 -5.43
C ASP A 131 5.98 -4.92 -4.55
N LEU A 132 5.75 -5.89 -3.67
CA LEU A 132 6.82 -6.49 -2.86
C LEU A 132 6.69 -8.01 -2.79
N PRO A 133 7.82 -8.73 -2.78
CA PRO A 133 7.80 -10.10 -2.31
C PRO A 133 7.53 -10.12 -0.81
N ARG A 134 6.85 -11.15 -0.34
CA ARG A 134 6.81 -11.47 1.08
C ARG A 134 8.12 -12.16 1.42
N ALA A 135 8.89 -11.56 2.33
CA ALA A 135 10.01 -12.26 2.95
C ALA A 135 9.48 -13.53 3.62
N ALA A 136 10.16 -14.66 3.36
CA ALA A 136 9.88 -15.96 3.96
C ALA A 136 10.33 -16.02 5.42
#